data_AF-A0A2I0IW95-F1
#
_entry.id   AF-A0A2I0IW95-F1
#
_cell.length_a   1.000
_cell.length_b   1.000
_cell.length_c   1.000
_cell.angle_alpha   90.00
_cell.angle_beta   90.00
_cell.angle_gamma   90.00
#
_symmetry.space_group_name_H-M   'P 1'
#
loop_
_entity.id
_entity.type
_entity.pdbx_description
1 polymer ?
#
loop_
_entity_poly.entity_id
_entity_poly.type
_entity_poly.pdbx_seq_one_letter_code
_entity_poly.pdbx_strand_id
1 'polypeptide(L)'
;MRLPPKIKVPEFQRYHGTIDPRHHLCHYRGKMLQYWDYEEFVMHTFQDSLVGATLNWYMSLKVADIPTWVDLSSKFIDQYKYCAEIPPTLLELSTMEMTEDQGFEAYAVKWRARAAKHVPPISEAQQI
;
A
#
# COMPACT_ATOMS: atom_id res chain seq x y z
N MET A 1 27.88 1.43 0.11
CA MET A 1 27.07 1.20 1.33
C MET A 1 27.65 1.85 2.60
N ARG A 2 27.07 2.98 3.03
CA ARG A 2 27.24 3.49 4.41
C ARG A 2 26.21 2.78 5.29
N LEU A 3 26.66 2.11 6.35
CA LEU A 3 25.80 1.38 7.27
C LEU A 3 25.57 2.15 8.58
N PRO A 4 24.37 2.07 9.18
CA PRO A 4 24.13 2.58 10.53
C PRO A 4 25.01 1.86 11.57
N PRO A 5 25.51 2.56 12.60
CA PRO A 5 26.42 1.97 13.59
C PRO A 5 25.77 0.92 14.52
N LYS A 6 24.43 0.86 14.60
CA LYS A 6 23.67 -0.14 15.36
C LYS A 6 22.45 -0.58 14.56
N ILE A 7 22.62 -1.58 13.70
CA ILE A 7 21.52 -2.10 12.89
C ILE A 7 20.63 -3.00 13.73
N LYS A 8 19.36 -2.64 13.80
CA LYS A 8 18.25 -3.50 14.21
C LYS A 8 17.23 -3.47 13.09
N VAL A 9 17.23 -4.49 12.23
CA VAL A 9 16.25 -4.60 11.15
C VAL A 9 14.88 -4.86 11.79
N PRO A 10 13.87 -4.01 11.54
CA PRO A 10 12.52 -4.25 12.03
C PRO A 10 11.93 -5.51 11.40
N GLU A 11 11.03 -6.17 12.12
CA GLU A 11 10.16 -7.16 11.48
C GLU A 11 9.12 -6.44 10.62
N PHE A 12 8.99 -6.90 9.37
CA PHE A 12 8.06 -6.37 8.39
C PHE A 12 6.89 -7.32 8.18
N GLN A 13 5.70 -6.74 8.02
CA GLN A 13 4.64 -7.45 7.34
C GLN A 13 5.06 -7.64 5.88
N ARG A 14 5.12 -8.90 5.42
CA ARG A 14 5.56 -9.21 4.06
C ARG A 14 4.47 -8.90 3.05
N TYR A 15 4.85 -8.29 1.94
CA TYR A 15 3.95 -7.93 0.85
C TYR A 15 3.78 -9.06 -0.15
N HIS A 16 2.56 -9.56 -0.28
CA HIS A 16 2.21 -10.67 -1.16
C HIS A 16 1.74 -10.24 -2.56
N GLY A 17 1.62 -8.93 -2.83
CA GLY A 17 1.12 -8.45 -4.13
C GLY A 17 -0.40 -8.44 -4.26
N THR A 18 -1.14 -8.32 -3.15
CA THR A 18 -2.61 -8.40 -3.14
C THR A 18 -3.30 -7.18 -2.54
N ILE A 19 -2.54 -6.27 -1.92
CA ILE A 19 -3.05 -5.05 -1.29
C ILE A 19 -2.44 -3.83 -1.98
N ASP A 20 -2.96 -2.64 -1.71
CA ASP A 20 -2.43 -1.42 -2.30
C ASP A 20 -0.92 -1.25 -2.00
N PRO A 21 -0.05 -1.15 -3.02
CA PRO A 21 1.38 -1.00 -2.81
C PRO A 21 1.75 0.28 -2.03
N ARG A 22 0.93 1.33 -2.10
CA ARG A 22 1.15 2.57 -1.34
C ARG A 22 1.00 2.37 0.16
N HIS A 23 0.07 1.51 0.59
CA HIS A 23 -0.05 1.15 2.00
C HIS A 23 1.19 0.42 2.50
N HIS A 24 1.74 -0.50 1.70
CA HIS A 24 2.98 -1.21 2.03
C HIS A 24 4.17 -0.24 2.15
N LEU A 25 4.36 0.65 1.17
CA LEU A 25 5.43 1.65 1.19
C LEU A 25 5.34 2.58 2.40
N CYS A 26 4.14 3.02 2.77
CA CYS A 26 3.91 3.85 3.94
C CYS A 26 4.33 3.11 5.23
N HIS A 27 3.91 1.86 5.39
CA HIS A 27 4.27 1.03 6.54
C HIS A 27 5.78 0.79 6.61
N TYR A 28 6.39 0.41 5.49
CA TYR A 28 7.84 0.19 5.38
C TYR A 28 8.63 1.43 5.78
N ARG A 29 8.28 2.59 5.21
CA ARG A 29 8.90 3.88 5.55
C ARG A 29 8.79 4.19 7.03
N GLY A 30 7.63 3.96 7.65
CA GLY A 30 7.44 4.16 9.08
C GLY A 30 8.37 3.29 9.93
N LYS A 31 8.53 2.01 9.58
CA LYS A 31 9.46 1.08 10.25
C LYS A 31 10.93 1.45 10.07
N MET A 32 11.28 2.01 8.92
CA MET A 32 12.66 2.37 8.55
C MET A 32 13.04 3.82 8.85
N LEU A 33 12.17 4.59 9.52
CA LEU A 33 12.36 6.03 9.71
C LEU A 33 13.70 6.40 10.36
N GLN A 34 14.17 5.62 11.35
CA GLN A 34 15.46 5.84 12.03
C GLN A 34 16.69 5.61 11.12
N TYR A 35 16.49 4.95 9.97
CA TYR A 35 17.55 4.65 9.00
C TYR A 35 17.39 5.44 7.71
N TRP A 36 16.48 6.41 7.64
CA TRP A 36 16.11 7.09 6.39
C TRP A 36 17.29 7.82 5.73
N ASP A 37 18.25 8.31 6.53
CA ASP A 37 19.49 8.94 6.03
C ASP A 37 20.49 7.93 5.40
N TYR A 38 20.21 6.63 5.50
CA TYR A 38 21.02 5.54 4.96
C TYR A 38 20.28 4.90 3.77
N GLU A 39 20.03 5.69 2.72
CA GLU A 39 19.15 5.32 1.61
C GLU A 39 19.48 3.97 0.98
N GLU A 40 20.75 3.70 0.67
CA GLU A 40 21.21 2.42 0.10
C GLU A 40 20.86 1.23 1.02
N PHE A 41 20.94 1.42 2.34
CA PHE A 41 20.53 0.42 3.33
C PHE A 41 19.00 0.25 3.37
N VAL A 42 18.24 1.36 3.30
CA VAL A 42 16.78 1.35 3.23
C VAL A 42 16.30 0.65 1.96
N MET A 43 16.94 0.89 0.83
CA MET A 43 16.62 0.21 -0.43
C MET A 43 16.96 -1.28 -0.33
N HIS A 44 18.17 -1.63 0.11
CA HIS A 44 18.59 -3.02 0.23
C HIS A 44 17.70 -3.83 1.17
N THR A 45 17.28 -3.25 2.30
CA THR A 45 16.42 -3.93 3.29
C THR A 45 14.97 -4.11 2.80
N PHE A 46 14.58 -3.44 1.70
CA PHE A 46 13.21 -3.53 1.18
C PHE A 46 12.84 -4.96 0.80
N GLN A 47 13.81 -5.76 0.34
CA GLN A 47 13.62 -7.17 -0.01
C GLN A 47 13.08 -8.01 1.18
N ASP A 48 13.43 -7.66 2.42
CA ASP A 48 12.99 -8.38 3.63
C ASP A 48 11.50 -8.17 3.90
N SER A 49 10.91 -7.13 3.30
CA SER A 49 9.49 -6.83 3.35
C SER A 49 8.68 -7.51 2.23
N LEU A 50 9.32 -8.31 1.38
CA LEU A 50 8.70 -8.96 0.21
C LEU A 50 8.72 -10.48 0.34
N VAL A 51 7.89 -11.18 -0.46
CA VAL A 51 7.80 -12.64 -0.45
C VAL A 51 7.34 -13.19 -1.80
N GLY A 52 7.87 -14.35 -2.18
CA GLY A 52 7.45 -15.04 -3.40
C GLY A 52 7.67 -14.18 -4.65
N ALA A 53 6.60 -13.96 -5.43
CA ALA A 53 6.67 -13.21 -6.68
C ALA A 53 7.14 -11.76 -6.50
N THR A 54 6.84 -11.13 -5.36
CA THR A 54 7.25 -9.74 -5.09
C THR A 54 8.73 -9.62 -4.79
N LEU A 55 9.27 -10.60 -4.08
CA LEU A 55 10.71 -10.73 -3.85
C LEU A 55 11.44 -11.02 -5.17
N ASN A 56 10.93 -11.94 -5.99
CA ASN A 56 11.52 -12.27 -7.29
C ASN A 56 11.57 -11.05 -8.23
N TRP A 57 10.52 -10.23 -8.23
CA TRP A 57 10.52 -8.96 -8.96
C TRP A 57 11.65 -8.05 -8.50
N TYR A 58 11.79 -7.82 -7.19
CA TYR A 58 12.86 -6.97 -6.65
C TYR A 58 14.25 -7.46 -7.06
N MET A 59 14.48 -8.78 -6.97
CA MET A 59 15.75 -9.42 -7.35
C MET A 59 16.05 -9.32 -8.86
N SER A 60 15.04 -9.10 -9.70
CA SER A 60 15.21 -8.92 -11.15
C SER A 60 15.61 -7.48 -11.54
N LEU A 61 15.51 -6.53 -10.62
CA LEU A 61 15.85 -5.13 -10.88
C LEU A 61 17.36 -4.96 -11.04
N LYS A 62 17.76 -4.15 -12.02
CA LYS A 62 19.16 -3.74 -12.15
C LYS A 62 19.43 -2.58 -11.21
N VAL A 63 20.57 -2.60 -10.52
CA VAL A 63 20.99 -1.49 -9.63
C VAL A 63 21.00 -0.15 -10.35
N ALA A 64 21.38 -0.13 -11.63
CA ALA A 64 21.38 1.08 -12.46
C ALA A 64 19.97 1.69 -12.69
N ASP A 65 18.92 0.87 -12.59
CA ASP A 65 17.54 1.33 -12.79
C ASP A 65 16.90 1.88 -11.50
N ILE A 66 17.54 1.67 -10.34
CA ILE A 66 17.06 2.11 -9.02
C ILE A 66 18.18 2.81 -8.24
N PRO A 67 18.66 3.99 -8.68
CA PRO A 67 19.72 4.69 -7.97
C PRO A 67 19.24 5.35 -6.67
N THR A 68 17.93 5.59 -6.51
CA THR A 68 17.34 6.22 -5.31
C THR A 68 16.11 5.47 -4.80
N TRP A 69 15.70 5.77 -3.57
CA TRP A 69 14.44 5.27 -3.01
C TRP A 69 13.24 5.69 -3.85
N VAL A 70 13.27 6.90 -4.43
CA VAL A 70 12.20 7.40 -5.30
C VAL A 70 12.04 6.52 -6.53
N ASP A 71 13.14 6.10 -7.15
CA ASP A 71 13.11 5.22 -8.33
C ASP A 71 12.58 3.83 -7.99
N LEU A 72 13.06 3.24 -6.88
CA LEU A 72 12.59 1.94 -6.40
C LEU A 72 11.10 1.96 -6.06
N SER A 73 10.66 2.95 -5.28
CA SER A 73 9.27 3.06 -4.84
C SER A 73 8.31 3.35 -5.99
N SER A 74 8.73 4.16 -6.98
CA SER A 74 7.94 4.41 -8.19
C SER A 74 7.77 3.15 -9.02
N LYS A 75 8.87 2.41 -9.29
CA LYS A 75 8.81 1.12 -9.99
C LYS A 75 7.95 0.10 -9.25
N PHE A 76 8.01 0.08 -7.92
CA PHE A 76 7.17 -0.81 -7.12
C PHE A 76 5.69 -0.48 -7.27
N ILE A 77 5.32 0.81 -7.21
CA ILE A 77 3.95 1.26 -7.47
C ILE A 77 3.52 0.86 -8.88
N ASP A 78 4.35 1.12 -9.90
CA ASP A 78 4.01 0.81 -11.29
C ASP A 78 3.84 -0.69 -11.53
N GLN A 79 4.71 -1.51 -10.93
CA GLN A 79 4.64 -2.96 -11.03
C GLN A 79 3.35 -3.53 -10.43
N TYR A 80 2.94 -2.99 -9.27
CA TYR A 80 1.79 -3.50 -8.50
C TYR A 80 0.59 -2.56 -8.55
N LYS A 81 0.50 -1.67 -9.54
CA LYS A 81 -0.59 -0.69 -9.67
C LYS A 81 -1.98 -1.34 -9.80
N TYR A 82 -2.05 -2.57 -10.29
CA TYR A 82 -3.31 -3.32 -10.38
C TYR A 82 -3.73 -3.95 -9.04
N CYS A 83 -2.83 -3.99 -8.06
CA CYS A 83 -3.14 -4.35 -6.67
C CYS A 83 -3.63 -3.15 -5.87
N ALA A 84 -3.57 -1.94 -6.45
CA ALA A 84 -4.11 -0.74 -5.84
C ALA A 84 -5.59 -0.91 -5.53
N GLU A 85 -6.02 -0.42 -4.36
CA GLU A 85 -7.45 -0.27 -4.13
C GLU A 85 -7.97 0.76 -5.14
N ILE A 86 -8.93 0.34 -5.96
CA ILE A 86 -9.68 1.26 -6.82
C ILE A 86 -10.70 1.94 -5.91
N PRO A 87 -10.67 3.29 -5.78
CA PRO A 87 -11.73 4.01 -5.08
C PRO A 87 -13.09 3.61 -5.68
N PRO A 88 -14.08 3.27 -4.85
CA PRO A 88 -15.40 2.91 -5.34
C PRO A 88 -15.99 4.11 -6.10
N THR A 89 -16.74 3.84 -7.17
CA THR A 89 -17.45 4.90 -7.90
C THR A 89 -18.77 5.25 -7.21
N LEU A 90 -19.33 6.44 -7.48
CA LEU A 90 -20.68 6.78 -7.03
C LEU A 90 -21.72 5.75 -7.48
N LEU A 91 -21.57 5.22 -8.70
CA LEU A 91 -22.46 4.18 -9.22
C LEU A 91 -22.39 2.92 -8.36
N GLU A 92 -21.19 2.41 -8.06
CA GLU A 92 -21.00 1.24 -7.18
C GLU A 92 -21.58 1.45 -5.77
N LEU A 93 -21.51 2.68 -5.24
CA LEU A 93 -22.09 3.00 -3.93
C LEU A 93 -23.61 3.07 -3.99
N SER A 94 -24.18 3.59 -5.09
CA SER A 94 -25.63 3.69 -5.29
C SER A 94 -26.30 2.33 -5.53
N THR A 95 -25.57 1.35 -6.06
CA THR A 95 -26.06 0.00 -6.33
C THR A 95 -25.75 -0.98 -5.18
N MET A 96 -25.20 -0.52 -4.07
CA MET A 96 -25.11 -1.34 -2.86
C MET A 96 -26.51 -1.57 -2.29
N GLU A 97 -26.87 -2.84 -2.13
CA GLU A 97 -28.14 -3.25 -1.52
C GLU A 97 -27.89 -3.94 -0.17
N MET A 98 -28.86 -3.83 0.73
CA MET A 98 -28.90 -4.60 1.97
C MET A 98 -29.36 -6.02 1.65
N THR A 99 -28.67 -7.03 2.20
CA THR A 99 -29.11 -8.43 2.04
C THR A 99 -30.29 -8.76 2.96
N GLU A 100 -31.08 -9.77 2.62
CA GLU A 100 -32.30 -10.15 3.36
C GLU A 100 -32.05 -10.47 4.85
N ASP A 101 -30.85 -10.95 5.17
CA ASP A 101 -30.39 -11.34 6.50
C ASP A 101 -29.56 -10.27 7.23
N GLN A 102 -29.29 -9.13 6.58
CA GLN A 102 -28.45 -8.08 7.14
C GLN A 102 -29.29 -7.02 7.88
N GLY A 103 -28.90 -6.69 9.10
CA GLY A 103 -29.46 -5.55 9.84
C GLY A 103 -29.02 -4.20 9.25
N PHE A 104 -29.90 -3.20 9.33
CA PHE A 104 -29.64 -1.85 8.78
C PHE A 104 -28.36 -1.20 9.31
N GLU A 105 -28.05 -1.34 10.60
CA GLU A 105 -26.83 -0.76 11.19
C GLU A 105 -25.56 -1.36 10.56
N ALA A 106 -25.53 -2.69 10.40
CA ALA A 106 -24.41 -3.38 9.76
C ALA A 106 -24.27 -2.97 8.28
N TYR A 107 -25.39 -2.78 7.58
CA TYR A 107 -25.40 -2.23 6.22
C TYR A 107 -24.81 -0.82 6.19
N ALA A 108 -25.30 0.08 7.04
CA ALA A 108 -24.86 1.47 7.08
C ALA A 108 -23.36 1.59 7.42
N VAL A 109 -22.83 0.76 8.34
CA VAL A 109 -21.39 0.70 8.63
C VAL A 109 -20.59 0.27 7.40
N LYS A 110 -21.01 -0.80 6.71
CA LYS A 110 -20.35 -1.29 5.49
C LYS A 110 -20.38 -0.26 4.37
N TRP A 111 -21.53 0.36 4.13
CA TRP A 111 -21.70 1.40 3.11
C TRP A 111 -20.81 2.60 3.40
N ARG A 112 -20.84 3.14 4.64
CA ARG A 112 -19.98 4.28 5.02
C ARG A 112 -18.50 3.96 4.92
N ALA A 113 -18.07 2.75 5.30
CA ALA A 113 -16.69 2.32 5.15
C ALA A 113 -16.24 2.27 3.69
N ARG A 114 -17.14 1.90 2.76
CA ARG A 114 -16.85 1.93 1.32
C ARG A 114 -16.87 3.38 0.80
N ALA A 115 -17.88 4.18 1.16
CA ALA A 115 -17.98 5.58 0.77
C ALA A 115 -16.78 6.43 1.22
N ALA A 116 -16.21 6.14 2.39
CA ALA A 116 -15.00 6.82 2.90
C ALA A 116 -13.76 6.63 2.01
N LYS A 117 -13.75 5.62 1.13
CA LYS A 117 -12.68 5.38 0.16
C LYS A 117 -12.87 6.13 -1.16
N HIS A 118 -14.04 6.74 -1.40
CA HIS A 118 -14.33 7.49 -2.62
C HIS A 118 -13.48 8.78 -2.67
N VAL A 119 -12.97 9.12 -3.86
CA VAL A 119 -12.19 10.34 -4.11
C VAL A 119 -12.80 11.06 -5.31
N PRO A 120 -13.22 12.34 -5.19
CA PRO A 120 -13.18 13.19 -4.00
C PRO A 120 -14.17 12.75 -2.89
N PRO A 121 -14.03 13.23 -1.64
CA PRO A 121 -14.97 12.88 -0.57
C PRO A 121 -16.43 13.18 -0.94
N ILE A 122 -17.34 12.24 -0.65
CA ILE A 122 -18.78 12.40 -0.89
C ILE A 122 -19.35 13.30 0.21
N SER A 123 -19.86 14.46 -0.16
CA SER A 123 -20.50 15.38 0.80
C SER A 123 -21.85 14.84 1.26
N GLU A 124 -22.33 15.24 2.44
CA GLU A 124 -23.66 14.82 2.96
C GLU A 124 -24.79 15.12 1.97
N ALA A 125 -24.72 16.21 1.21
CA ALA A 125 -25.72 16.57 0.19
C ALA A 125 -25.80 15.57 -0.98
N GLN A 126 -24.77 14.74 -1.19
CA GLN A 126 -24.73 13.68 -2.19
C GLN A 126 -25.14 12.31 -1.61
N GLN A 127 -25.43 12.24 -0.31
CA GLN A 127 -25.82 11.02 0.41
C GLN A 127 -27.34 10.92 0.63
N ILE A 128 -28.12 11.89 0.12
CA ILE A 128 -29.59 12.01 0.26
C ILE A 128 -30.28 11.55 -1.02
#